data_AF-Q0JDD7-F1
#
_entry.id   AF-Q0JDD7-F1
#
_cell.length_a   1.000
_cell.length_b   1.000
_cell.length_c   1.000
_cell.angle_alpha   90.00
_cell.angle_beta   90.00
_cell.angle_gamma   90.00
#
_symmetry.space_group_name_H-M   'P 1'
#
loop_
_entity.id
_entity.type
_entity.pdbx_description
1 polymer ?
#
loop_
_entity_poly.entity_id
_entity_poly.type
_entity_poly.pdbx_seq_one_letter_code
_entity_poly.pdbx_strand_id
1 'polypeptide(L)'
;SYHGLRLKLVQELAQELGIYQLSFDRPGYAESDPNLASTEKSIALDIEELADNLQLGPKFYLMGFSMGGEIMWSCLKHISHR
;
A
#
# COMPACT_ATOMS: atom_id res chain seq x y z
N SER A 1 -13.71 -24.74 -3.36
CA SER A 1 -14.58 -23.59 -3.09
C SER A 1 -14.40 -22.59 -4.23
N TYR A 2 -15.47 -21.92 -4.70
CA TYR A 2 -15.40 -20.94 -5.80
C TYR A 2 -14.45 -19.77 -5.52
N HIS A 3 -14.18 -19.48 -4.25
CA HIS A 3 -13.24 -18.44 -3.81
C HIS A 3 -11.79 -18.67 -4.29
N GLY A 4 -11.29 -19.90 -4.19
CA GLY A 4 -9.91 -20.22 -4.59
C GLY A 4 -9.68 -20.09 -6.10
N LEU A 5 -10.68 -20.46 -6.92
CA LEU A 5 -10.63 -20.30 -8.38
C LEU A 5 -10.62 -18.83 -8.78
N ARG A 6 -11.43 -17.99 -8.11
CA ARG A 6 -11.49 -16.55 -8.38
C ARG A 6 -10.18 -15.85 -8.08
N LEU A 7 -9.51 -16.19 -6.98
CA LEU A 7 -8.23 -15.58 -6.61
C LEU A 7 -7.12 -15.90 -7.63
N LYS A 8 -7.05 -17.14 -8.12
CA LYS A 8 -6.09 -17.53 -9.15
C LYS A 8 -6.29 -16.74 -10.45
N LEU A 9 -7.53 -16.63 -10.92
CA LEU A 9 -7.85 -15.84 -12.12
C LEU A 9 -7.44 -14.37 -12.00
N VAL A 10 -7.66 -13.76 -10.82
CA VAL A 10 -7.26 -12.36 -10.58
C VAL A 10 -5.73 -12.22 -10.59
N GLN A 11 -5.01 -13.18 -10.01
CA GLN A 11 -3.54 -13.18 -10.02
C GLN A 11 -2.97 -13.39 -11.42
N GLU A 12 -3.52 -14.31 -12.19
CA GLU A 12 -3.13 -14.56 -13.59
C GLU A 12 -3.36 -13.31 -14.46
N LEU A 13 -4.53 -12.66 -14.32
CA LEU A 13 -4.83 -11.43 -15.04
C LEU A 13 -3.90 -10.28 -14.62
N ALA A 14 -3.60 -10.14 -13.33
CA ALA A 14 -2.66 -9.13 -12.85
C ALA A 14 -1.26 -9.33 -13.45
N GLN A 15 -0.80 -10.58 -13.53
CA GLN A 15 0.47 -10.92 -14.19
C GLN A 15 0.46 -10.59 -15.68
N GLU A 16 -0.60 -10.95 -16.39
CA GLU A 16 -0.76 -10.65 -17.83
C GLU A 16 -0.75 -9.13 -18.09
N LEU A 17 -1.35 -8.34 -17.20
CA LEU A 17 -1.37 -6.88 -17.29
C LEU A 17 -0.11 -6.20 -16.73
N GLY A 18 0.85 -6.96 -16.21
CA GLY A 18 2.07 -6.42 -15.59
C GLY A 18 1.81 -5.63 -14.30
N ILE A 19 0.70 -5.91 -13.60
CA ILE A 19 0.33 -5.24 -12.35
C ILE A 19 1.12 -5.87 -11.20
N TYR A 20 1.90 -5.05 -10.51
CA TYR A 20 2.52 -5.41 -9.23
C TYR A 20 1.65 -4.90 -8.07
N GLN A 21 1.04 -5.82 -7.33
CA GLN A 21 0.21 -5.48 -6.16
C GLN A 21 1.04 -5.65 -4.88
N LEU A 22 1.09 -4.58 -4.08
CA LEU A 22 1.76 -4.55 -2.78
C LEU A 22 0.74 -4.25 -1.66
N SER A 23 0.84 -4.98 -0.56
CA SER A 23 0.16 -4.68 0.70
C SER A 23 1.16 -4.86 1.83
N PHE A 24 1.06 -4.03 2.86
CA PHE A 24 1.96 -4.06 4.01
C PHE A 24 1.16 -3.82 5.30
N ASP A 25 1.72 -4.29 6.41
CA ASP A 25 1.18 -4.02 7.72
C ASP A 25 1.62 -2.64 8.19
N ARG A 26 0.68 -1.83 8.68
CA ARG A 26 0.99 -0.52 9.24
C ARG A 26 1.57 -0.66 10.66
N PRO A 27 2.26 0.36 11.19
CA PRO A 27 2.75 0.32 12.57
C PRO A 27 1.66 -0.07 13.58
N GLY A 28 1.99 -1.03 14.44
CA GLY A 28 1.11 -1.60 15.47
C GLY A 28 0.06 -2.60 14.98
N TYR A 29 0.16 -3.08 13.74
CA TYR A 29 -0.76 -4.08 13.17
C TYR A 29 -0.02 -5.35 12.79
N ALA A 30 -0.66 -6.50 13.04
CA ALA A 30 -0.14 -7.83 12.73
C ALA A 30 1.32 -8.01 13.20
N GLU A 31 2.27 -8.11 12.27
CA GLU A 31 3.69 -8.34 12.58
C GLU A 31 4.51 -7.05 12.71
N SER A 32 3.90 -5.88 12.50
CA SER A 32 4.57 -4.58 12.63
C SER A 32 4.61 -4.08 14.07
N ASP A 33 5.78 -3.62 14.50
CA ASP A 33 5.98 -2.98 15.79
C ASP A 33 5.14 -1.70 15.92
N PRO A 34 4.64 -1.35 17.12
CA PRO A 34 3.91 -0.12 17.36
C PRO A 34 4.84 1.10 17.28
N ASN A 35 4.39 2.17 16.60
CA ASN A 35 5.06 3.46 16.61
C ASN A 35 4.28 4.48 17.45
N LEU A 36 4.73 4.71 18.68
CA LEU A 36 4.10 5.65 19.63
C LEU A 36 4.23 7.12 19.20
N ALA A 37 5.17 7.43 18.31
CA ALA A 37 5.37 8.75 17.74
C ALA A 37 4.76 8.90 16.35
N SER A 38 3.89 7.96 15.94
CA SER A 38 3.22 8.03 14.63
C SER A 38 2.40 9.31 14.50
N THR A 39 2.47 9.90 13.31
CA THR A 39 1.69 11.08 12.94
C THR A 39 0.96 10.78 11.62
N GLU A 40 -0.03 11.60 11.27
CA GLU A 40 -0.67 11.52 9.95
C GLU A 40 0.40 11.49 8.84
N LYS A 41 1.43 12.34 8.95
CA LYS A 41 2.51 12.42 7.96
C LYS A 41 3.42 11.18 7.93
N SER A 42 3.67 10.52 9.06
CA SER A 42 4.66 9.44 9.11
C SER A 42 4.28 8.27 8.22
N ILE A 43 3.01 7.85 8.21
CA ILE A 43 2.57 6.72 7.37
C ILE A 43 2.73 7.01 5.87
N ALA A 44 2.57 8.26 5.45
CA ALA A 44 2.80 8.65 4.06
C ALA A 44 4.29 8.55 3.69
N LEU A 45 5.18 8.96 4.59
CA LEU A 45 6.62 8.84 4.38
C LEU A 45 7.08 7.37 4.41
N ASP A 46 6.51 6.54 5.27
CA ASP A 46 6.79 5.10 5.31
C ASP A 46 6.41 4.43 3.97
N ILE A 47 5.27 4.84 3.38
CA ILE A 47 4.84 4.37 2.04
C ILE A 47 5.80 4.84 0.94
N GLU A 48 6.24 6.10 1.01
CA GLU A 48 7.22 6.65 0.06
C GLU A 48 8.56 5.90 0.13
N GLU A 49 9.09 5.71 1.34
CA GLU A 49 10.33 4.96 1.58
C GLU A 49 10.20 3.50 1.13
N LEU A 50 9.06 2.86 1.39
CA LEU A 50 8.79 1.50 0.91
C LEU A 50 8.77 1.44 -0.62
N ALA A 51 8.15 2.41 -1.28
CA ALA A 51 8.13 2.49 -2.74
C ALA A 51 9.53 2.74 -3.34
N ASP A 52 10.37 3.54 -2.68
CA ASP A 52 11.77 3.75 -3.06
C ASP A 52 12.61 2.49 -2.91
N ASN A 53 12.50 1.82 -1.75
CA ASN A 53 13.23 0.60 -1.47
C ASN A 53 12.86 -0.54 -2.44
N LEU A 54 11.61 -0.59 -2.88
CA LEU A 54 11.12 -1.54 -3.87
C LEU A 54 11.30 -1.06 -5.33
N GLN A 55 11.82 0.16 -5.53
CA GLN A 55 12.06 0.75 -6.84
C GLN A 55 10.79 0.75 -7.73
N LEU A 56 9.63 1.11 -7.15
CA LEU A 56 8.34 1.14 -7.87
C LEU A 56 8.26 2.24 -8.95
N GLY A 57 9.31 3.06 -9.05
CA GLY A 57 9.39 4.17 -9.97
C GLY A 57 8.87 5.48 -9.37
N PRO A 58 8.81 6.54 -10.19
CA PRO A 58 8.48 7.88 -9.71
C PRO A 58 7.00 8.07 -9.37
N LYS A 59 6.11 7.19 -9.86
CA LYS A 59 4.68 7.24 -9.58
C LYS A 59 4.09 5.86 -9.38
N PHE A 60 3.17 5.75 -8.43
CA PHE A 60 2.41 4.51 -8.20
C PHE A 60 0.94 4.80 -7.86
N TYR A 61 0.13 3.74 -7.90
CA TYR A 61 -1.29 3.84 -7.55
C TYR A 61 -1.52 3.37 -6.12
N LEU A 62 -2.38 4.11 -5.42
CA LEU A 62 -2.77 3.81 -4.05
C LEU A 62 -4.26 3.48 -3.99
N MET A 63 -4.61 2.48 -3.18
CA MET A 63 -5.99 2.07 -2.93
C MET A 63 -6.20 1.85 -1.44
N GLY A 64 -7.24 2.47 -0.87
CA GLY A 64 -7.55 2.37 0.55
C GLY A 64 -9.06 2.35 0.79
N PHE A 65 -9.50 1.56 1.77
CA PHE A 65 -10.90 1.46 2.19
C PHE A 65 -11.01 1.68 3.71
N SER A 66 -12.08 2.34 4.16
CA SER A 66 -12.31 2.66 5.58
C SER A 66 -11.11 3.43 6.17
N MET A 67 -10.48 2.91 7.22
CA MET A 67 -9.25 3.47 7.80
C MET A 67 -8.11 3.60 6.78
N GLY A 68 -8.07 2.76 5.74
CA GLY A 68 -7.13 2.93 4.64
C GLY A 68 -7.33 4.24 3.87
N GLY A 69 -8.55 4.78 3.82
CA GLY A 69 -8.84 6.07 3.19
C GLY A 69 -8.18 7.26 3.88
N GLU A 70 -8.04 7.21 5.21
CA GLU A 70 -7.30 8.22 5.98
C GLU A 70 -5.81 8.22 5.60
N ILE A 71 -5.24 7.03 5.42
CA ILE A 71 -3.85 6.87 4.93
C ILE A 71 -3.71 7.46 3.52
N MET A 72 -4.68 7.20 2.63
CA MET A 72 -4.65 7.78 1.27
C MET A 72 -4.70 9.32 1.30
N TRP A 73 -5.51 9.89 2.18
CA TRP A 73 -5.59 11.34 2.34
C TRP A 73 -4.26 11.94 2.80
N SER A 74 -3.59 11.29 3.76
CA SER A 74 -2.24 11.67 4.16
C SER A 74 -1.24 11.64 3.00
N CYS A 75 -1.27 10.58 2.19
CA CYS A 75 -0.41 10.48 1.00
C CYS A 75 -0.66 11.62 0.02
N LEU A 76 -1.93 11.94 -0.27
CA LEU A 76 -2.29 13.07 -1.13
C LEU A 76 -1.85 14.43 -0.57
N LYS A 77 -1.71 14.55 0.74
CA LYS A 77 -1.28 15.80 1.40
C LYS A 77 0.24 15.93 1.49
N HIS A 78 0.95 14.83 1.66
CA HIS A 78 2.37 14.85 2.02
C HIS A 78 3.32 14.32 0.93
N ILE A 79 2.85 13.39 0.09
CA ILE A 79 3.67 12.76 -0.96
C ILE A 79 2.95 12.79 -2.31
N SER A 80 2.14 13.81 -2.60
CA SER A 80 1.34 13.94 -3.83
C SER A 80 2.13 13.94 -5.14
N HIS A 81 3.45 14.01 -5.08
CA HIS A 81 4.35 13.95 -6.22
C HIS A 81 4.70 12.51 -6.62
N ARG A 82 4.45 11.55 -5.72
CA ARG A 82 4.61 10.11 -5.88
C ARG A 82 3.35 9.45 -6.44
#